data_AF-A0A2W5HGQ9-F1
#
_entry.id   AF-A0A2W5HGQ9-F1
#
_cell.length_a   1.000
_cell.length_b   1.000
_cell.length_c   1.000
_cell.angle_alpha   90.00
_cell.angle_beta   90.00
_cell.angle_gamma   90.00
#
_symmetry.space_group_name_H-M   'P 1'
#
loop_
_entity.id
_entity.type
_entity.pdbx_description
1 polymer ?
#
loop_
_entity_poly.entity_id
_entity_poly.type
_entity_poly.pdbx_seq_one_letter_code
_entity_poly.pdbx_strand_id
1 'polypeptide(L)'
;MDKDTKIFSTLDKAFWMVWGALPFLAGLRIYFLFTSAYFGTDGTVSGELPIMEFSLAGKILACSFLGVGIFFYVLLLGFMHALIRQFQHGNLFVERTLKCMTRIAAVLISWPFAILVLFNATSWGLFRFGDLQAWTFQYGLDLPLIAAGLVILALRLVMSRAIKLHLDAQYTV
;
A
#
# COMPACT_ATOMS: atom_id res chain seq x y z
N MET A 1 -20.24 -0.78 29.21
CA MET A 1 -19.40 -0.32 28.08
C MET A 1 -19.36 -1.45 27.08
N ASP A 2 -19.98 -1.21 25.93
CA ASP A 2 -20.41 -2.26 24.99
C ASP A 2 -19.22 -3.00 24.36
N LYS A 3 -19.43 -4.26 23.96
CA LYS A 3 -18.35 -5.13 23.45
C LYS A 3 -17.70 -4.54 22.20
N ASP A 4 -18.50 -3.88 21.36
CA ASP A 4 -18.06 -3.27 20.10
C ASP A 4 -17.16 -2.05 20.31
N THR A 5 -17.41 -1.23 21.34
CA THR A 5 -16.57 -0.06 21.64
C THR A 5 -15.16 -0.47 22.09
N LYS A 6 -15.01 -1.64 22.72
CA LYS A 6 -13.69 -2.19 23.07
C LYS A 6 -12.90 -2.63 21.83
N ILE A 7 -13.55 -3.23 20.84
CA ILE A 7 -12.90 -3.68 19.61
C ILE A 7 -12.32 -2.49 18.83
N PHE A 8 -13.10 -1.41 18.66
CA PHE A 8 -12.63 -0.20 17.99
C PHE A 8 -11.51 0.53 18.74
N SER A 9 -11.52 0.50 20.08
CA SER A 9 -10.41 1.04 20.89
C SER A 9 -9.13 0.22 20.72
N THR A 10 -9.24 -1.11 20.66
CA THR A 10 -8.09 -1.98 20.39
C THR A 10 -7.54 -1.78 18.98
N LEU A 11 -8.41 -1.61 17.98
CA LEU A 11 -8.01 -1.36 16.60
C LEU A 11 -7.25 -0.05 16.44
N ASP A 12 -7.66 0.99 17.15
CA ASP A 12 -6.98 2.29 17.17
C ASP A 12 -5.62 2.23 17.86
N LYS A 13 -5.51 1.52 18.99
CA LYS A 13 -4.21 1.24 19.61
C LYS A 13 -3.29 0.45 18.68
N ALA A 14 -3.82 -0.55 17.95
CA ALA A 14 -3.07 -1.30 16.96
C ALA A 14 -2.60 -0.40 15.80
N PHE A 15 -3.47 0.51 15.33
CA PHE A 15 -3.10 1.51 14.33
C PHE A 15 -1.93 2.38 14.82
N TRP A 16 -1.99 2.89 16.05
CA TRP A 16 -0.90 3.68 16.63
C TRP A 16 0.38 2.89 16.84
N MET A 17 0.31 1.60 17.16
CA MET A 17 1.49 0.73 17.21
C MET A 17 2.14 0.56 15.84
N VAL A 18 1.34 0.34 14.79
CA VAL A 18 1.84 0.28 13.40
C VAL A 18 2.44 1.63 12.97
N TRP A 19 1.80 2.73 13.37
CA TRP A 19 2.28 4.08 13.11
C TRP A 19 3.59 4.39 13.84
N GLY A 20 3.75 3.90 15.07
CA GLY A 20 4.99 3.99 15.84
C GLY A 20 6.11 3.11 15.28
N ALA A 21 5.78 2.00 14.61
CA ALA A 21 6.73 1.14 13.92
C ALA A 21 7.20 1.71 12.56
N LEU A 22 6.45 2.66 11.99
CA LEU A 22 6.70 3.22 10.67
C LEU A 22 8.09 3.88 10.54
N PRO A 23 8.58 4.71 11.49
CA PRO A 23 9.94 5.28 11.43
C PRO A 23 11.03 4.20 11.46
N PHE A 24 10.81 3.14 12.25
CA PHE A 24 11.74 2.01 12.33
C PHE A 24 11.77 1.21 11.02
N LEU A 25 10.61 0.90 10.45
CA LEU A 25 10.49 0.21 9.16
C LEU A 25 11.04 1.05 8.01
N ALA A 26 10.80 2.37 8.02
CA ALA A 26 11.37 3.30 7.05
C ALA A 26 12.90 3.36 7.18
N GLY A 27 13.42 3.42 8.41
CA GLY A 27 14.86 3.36 8.69
C GLY A 27 15.51 2.07 8.20
N LEU A 28 14.88 0.91 8.46
CA LEU A 28 15.31 -0.38 7.91
C LEU A 28 15.29 -0.38 6.38
N ARG A 29 14.22 0.15 5.76
CA ARG A 29 14.13 0.21 4.30
C ARG A 29 15.20 1.10 3.68
N ILE A 30 15.51 2.22 4.31
CA ILE A 30 16.61 3.11 3.90
C ILE A 30 17.95 2.38 4.07
N TYR A 31 18.18 1.74 5.22
CA TYR A 31 19.40 0.97 5.48
C TYR A 31 19.64 -0.11 4.42
N PHE A 32 18.65 -0.98 4.19
CA PHE A 32 18.74 -2.02 3.16
C PHE A 32 18.89 -1.47 1.75
N LEU A 33 18.36 -0.28 1.47
CA LEU A 33 18.56 0.36 0.18
C LEU A 33 20.05 0.72 -0.06
N PHE A 34 20.75 1.17 0.97
CA PHE A 34 22.18 1.52 0.86
C PHE A 34 23.09 0.30 0.94
N THR A 35 22.66 -0.79 1.58
CA THR A 35 23.49 -1.99 1.76
C THR A 35 23.22 -3.09 0.74
N SER A 36 22.02 -3.15 0.14
CA SER A 36 21.57 -4.27 -0.69
C SER A 36 20.34 -3.88 -1.52
N ALA A 37 20.49 -3.01 -2.52
CA ALA A 37 19.33 -2.62 -3.30
C ALA A 37 18.89 -3.73 -4.24
N TYR A 38 17.60 -4.05 -4.15
CA TYR A 38 16.92 -5.04 -4.97
C TYR A 38 16.69 -4.49 -6.38
N PHE A 39 17.76 -4.44 -7.18
CA PHE A 39 17.71 -4.25 -8.63
C PHE A 39 18.51 -5.39 -9.28
N GLY A 40 18.14 -6.64 -8.98
CA GLY A 40 18.84 -7.83 -9.47
C GLY A 40 18.56 -8.12 -10.95
N THR A 41 19.61 -8.49 -11.67
CA THR A 41 19.70 -8.47 -13.13
C THR A 41 19.46 -9.79 -13.85
N ASP A 42 19.25 -10.93 -13.17
CA ASP A 42 19.20 -12.24 -13.87
C ASP A 42 18.15 -13.24 -13.34
N GLY A 43 17.15 -12.80 -12.57
CA GLY A 43 16.15 -13.72 -11.99
C GLY A 43 16.72 -14.69 -10.94
N THR A 44 18.02 -14.63 -10.66
CA THR A 44 18.68 -15.28 -9.52
C THR A 44 18.76 -14.31 -8.34
N VAL A 45 18.53 -14.84 -7.14
CA VAL A 45 18.45 -14.14 -5.83
C VAL A 45 19.75 -13.40 -5.42
N SER A 46 20.81 -13.44 -6.23
CA SER A 46 22.18 -13.05 -5.86
C SER A 46 22.68 -11.71 -6.43
N GLY A 47 21.83 -10.88 -7.03
CA GLY A 47 22.21 -9.60 -7.64
C GLY A 47 21.82 -8.37 -6.81
N GLU A 48 22.12 -8.35 -5.51
CA GLU A 48 21.91 -7.14 -4.70
C GLU A 48 23.13 -6.22 -4.84
N LEU A 49 23.03 -5.22 -5.71
CA LEU A 49 24.06 -4.18 -5.81
C LEU A 49 23.72 -3.04 -4.84
N PRO A 50 24.63 -2.66 -3.93
CA PRO A 50 24.39 -1.52 -3.05
C PRO A 50 24.32 -0.23 -3.88
N ILE A 51 23.35 0.64 -3.60
CA ILE A 51 23.21 1.94 -4.31
C ILE A 51 24.47 2.80 -4.21
N MET A 52 25.34 2.57 -3.21
CA MET A 52 26.62 3.27 -3.11
C MET A 52 27.48 3.11 -4.38
N GLU A 53 27.36 1.98 -5.07
CA GLU A 53 28.12 1.68 -6.29
C GLU A 53 27.53 2.31 -7.55
N PHE A 54 26.29 2.81 -7.49
CA PHE A 54 25.65 3.46 -8.63
C PHE A 54 26.20 4.86 -8.91
N SER A 55 26.10 5.25 -10.17
CA SER A 55 26.28 6.63 -10.63
C SER A 55 25.38 7.61 -9.86
N LEU A 56 25.74 8.89 -9.84
CA LEU A 56 24.92 9.91 -9.17
C LEU A 56 23.49 9.97 -9.75
N ALA A 57 23.34 9.76 -11.06
CA ALA A 57 22.04 9.67 -11.71
C ALA A 57 21.25 8.43 -11.26
N GLY A 58 21.91 7.26 -11.18
CA GLY A 58 21.30 6.02 -10.68
C GLY A 58 20.89 6.10 -9.22
N LYS A 59 21.68 6.76 -8.37
CA LYS A 59 21.35 7.06 -6.97
C LYS A 59 20.06 7.87 -6.86
N ILE A 60 19.92 8.95 -7.64
CA ILE A 60 18.71 9.78 -7.64
C ILE A 60 17.50 8.97 -8.10
N LEU A 61 17.64 8.19 -9.18
CA LEU A 61 16.57 7.37 -9.72
C LEU A 61 16.09 6.32 -8.71
N ALA A 62 17.01 5.59 -8.09
CA ALA A 62 16.69 4.58 -7.10
C ALA A 62 16.11 5.19 -5.79
N CYS A 63 16.61 6.34 -5.34
CA CYS A 63 16.01 7.07 -4.22
C CYS A 63 14.58 7.56 -4.54
N SER A 64 14.32 8.01 -5.77
CA SER A 64 12.97 8.42 -6.19
C SER A 64 11.97 7.26 -6.16
N PHE A 65 12.40 6.07 -6.60
CA PHE A 65 11.58 4.86 -6.52
C PHE A 65 11.21 4.53 -5.07
N LEU A 66 12.17 4.63 -4.14
CA LEU A 66 11.90 4.43 -2.71
C LEU A 66 10.93 5.49 -2.16
N GLY A 67 11.10 6.76 -2.55
CA GLY A 67 10.20 7.84 -2.16
C GLY A 67 8.74 7.55 -2.56
N VAL A 68 8.52 7.02 -3.76
CA VAL A 68 7.20 6.60 -4.23
C VAL A 68 6.63 5.46 -3.36
N GLY A 69 7.46 4.48 -3.00
CA GLY A 69 7.09 3.40 -2.09
C GLY A 69 6.65 3.91 -0.71
N ILE A 70 7.46 4.77 -0.08
CA ILE A 70 7.12 5.37 1.24
C ILE A 70 5.85 6.21 1.14
N PHE A 71 5.72 7.02 0.09
CA PHE A 71 4.53 7.86 -0.12
C PHE A 71 3.25 7.02 -0.14
N PHE A 72 3.26 5.87 -0.82
CA PHE A 72 2.12 4.96 -0.82
C PHE A 72 1.79 4.41 0.55
N TYR A 73 2.77 3.97 1.33
CA TYR A 73 2.53 3.48 2.68
C TYR A 73 1.88 4.55 3.56
N VAL A 74 2.38 5.79 3.49
CA VAL A 74 1.81 6.93 4.23
C VAL A 74 0.38 7.22 3.77
N LEU A 75 0.13 7.22 2.47
CA LEU A 75 -1.18 7.45 1.88
C LEU A 75 -2.19 6.36 2.29
N LEU A 76 -1.80 5.09 2.24
CA LEU A 76 -2.64 3.97 2.65
C LEU A 76 -2.98 4.04 4.13
N LEU A 77 -1.99 4.30 4.99
CA LEU A 77 -2.23 4.44 6.42
C LEU A 77 -3.08 5.67 6.74
N GLY A 78 -2.93 6.77 6.00
CA GLY A 78 -3.80 7.94 6.11
C GLY A 78 -5.28 7.60 5.82
N PHE A 79 -5.54 6.79 4.79
CA PHE A 79 -6.89 6.30 4.51
C PHE A 79 -7.40 5.33 5.57
N MET A 80 -6.56 4.42 6.07
CA MET A 80 -6.94 3.50 7.16
C MET A 80 -7.29 4.26 8.44
N HIS A 81 -6.49 5.27 8.80
CA HIS A 81 -6.78 6.14 9.94
C HIS A 81 -8.14 6.84 9.79
N ALA A 82 -8.40 7.42 8.62
CA ALA A 82 -9.66 8.07 8.34
C ALA A 82 -10.85 7.09 8.44
N LEU A 83 -10.67 5.85 8.02
CA LEU A 83 -11.66 4.79 8.10
C LEU A 83 -11.94 4.37 9.55
N ILE A 84 -10.88 4.10 10.33
CA ILE A 84 -10.99 3.71 11.75
C ILE A 84 -11.67 4.82 12.56
N ARG A 85 -11.28 6.08 12.33
CA ARG A 85 -11.91 7.22 12.99
C ARG A 85 -13.39 7.32 12.63
N GLN A 86 -13.77 7.11 11.37
CA GLN A 86 -15.19 7.12 10.99
C GLN A 86 -15.99 6.01 11.68
N PHE A 87 -15.42 4.81 11.81
CA PHE A 87 -16.06 3.70 12.52
C PHE A 87 -16.21 3.97 14.02
N GLN A 88 -15.21 4.55 14.68
CA GLN A 88 -15.30 4.94 16.09
C GLN A 88 -16.43 5.94 16.38
N HIS A 89 -16.76 6.81 15.42
CA HIS A 89 -17.83 7.80 15.58
C HIS A 89 -19.22 7.23 15.20
N GLY A 90 -19.35 5.91 14.99
CA GLY A 90 -20.63 5.26 14.68
C GLY A 90 -21.12 5.46 13.24
N ASN A 91 -20.30 6.03 12.34
CA ASN A 91 -20.69 6.34 10.97
C ASN A 91 -20.61 5.13 10.01
N LEU A 92 -20.82 3.91 10.51
CA LEU A 92 -20.69 2.64 9.78
C LEU A 92 -21.47 2.61 8.45
N PHE A 93 -22.63 3.29 8.39
CA PHE A 93 -23.55 3.28 7.25
C PHE A 93 -23.61 4.60 6.48
N VAL A 94 -22.65 5.50 6.72
CA VAL A 94 -22.62 6.79 6.04
C VAL A 94 -21.88 6.65 4.71
N GLU A 95 -22.40 7.31 3.66
CA GLU A 95 -21.82 7.33 2.31
C GLU A 95 -20.32 7.65 2.29
N ARG A 96 -19.85 8.42 3.29
CA ARG A 96 -18.45 8.80 3.48
C ARG A 96 -17.53 7.59 3.77
N THR A 97 -18.00 6.63 4.55
CA THR A 97 -17.25 5.41 4.90
C THR A 97 -17.15 4.46 3.72
N LEU A 98 -18.25 4.29 2.97
CA LEU A 98 -18.24 3.54 1.71
C LEU A 98 -17.31 4.18 0.67
N LYS A 99 -17.28 5.51 0.56
CA LYS A 99 -16.33 6.24 -0.31
C LYS A 99 -14.87 6.02 0.13
N CYS A 100 -14.61 5.97 1.43
CA CYS A 100 -13.27 5.70 1.96
C CYS A 100 -12.81 4.27 1.63
N MET A 101 -13.68 3.28 1.80
CA MET A 101 -13.40 1.89 1.39
C MET A 101 -13.12 1.77 -0.11
N THR A 102 -13.89 2.46 -0.96
CA THR A 102 -13.63 2.46 -2.41
C THR A 102 -12.26 3.02 -2.74
N ARG A 103 -11.84 4.11 -2.07
CA ARG A 103 -10.50 4.69 -2.27
C ARG A 103 -9.39 3.73 -1.87
N ILE A 104 -9.53 3.09 -0.70
CA ILE A 104 -8.58 2.07 -0.23
C ILE A 104 -8.49 0.91 -1.24
N ALA A 105 -9.64 0.37 -1.67
CA ALA A 105 -9.68 -0.71 -2.64
C ALA A 105 -9.03 -0.32 -3.97
N ALA A 106 -9.35 0.86 -4.51
CA ALA A 106 -8.77 1.35 -5.76
C ALA A 106 -7.24 1.50 -5.66
N VAL A 107 -6.76 2.02 -4.54
CA VAL A 107 -5.33 2.16 -4.25
C VAL A 107 -4.65 0.78 -4.19
N LEU A 108 -5.21 -0.18 -3.45
CA LEU A 108 -4.66 -1.53 -3.33
C LEU A 108 -4.65 -2.31 -4.65
N ILE A 109 -5.68 -2.14 -5.49
CA ILE A 109 -5.77 -2.81 -6.79
C ILE A 109 -4.83 -2.18 -7.81
N SER A 110 -4.75 -0.84 -7.87
CA SER A 110 -3.93 -0.15 -8.88
C SER A 110 -2.45 -0.12 -8.55
N TRP A 111 -2.08 -0.17 -7.27
CA TRP A 111 -0.70 -0.02 -6.83
C TRP A 111 0.28 -1.08 -7.36
N PRO A 112 -0.04 -2.39 -7.38
CA PRO A 112 0.82 -3.41 -7.97
C PRO A 112 1.17 -3.13 -9.43
N PHE A 113 0.25 -2.54 -10.19
CA PHE A 113 0.53 -2.14 -11.58
C PHE A 113 1.44 -0.92 -11.64
N ALA A 114 1.17 0.10 -10.82
CA ALA A 114 1.97 1.31 -10.77
C ALA A 114 3.43 0.99 -10.37
N ILE A 115 3.62 0.16 -9.33
CA ILE A 115 4.96 -0.20 -8.86
C ILE A 115 5.68 -1.10 -9.86
N LEU A 116 4.98 -1.99 -10.57
CA LEU A 116 5.58 -2.83 -11.62
C LEU A 116 6.08 -1.98 -12.80
N VAL A 117 5.27 -1.03 -13.27
CA VAL A 117 5.66 -0.10 -14.34
C VAL A 117 6.83 0.75 -13.89
N LEU A 118 6.77 1.31 -12.68
CA LEU A 118 7.83 2.14 -12.14
C LEU A 118 9.12 1.35 -11.94
N PHE A 119 9.05 0.11 -11.43
CA PHE A 119 10.20 -0.76 -11.24
C PHE A 119 10.87 -1.10 -12.58
N ASN A 120 10.09 -1.46 -13.60
CA ASN A 120 10.62 -1.73 -14.94
C ASN A 120 11.24 -0.46 -15.57
N ALA A 121 10.62 0.70 -15.39
CA ALA A 121 11.17 1.97 -15.88
C ALA A 121 12.47 2.36 -15.15
N THR A 122 12.50 2.23 -13.82
CA THR A 122 13.68 2.51 -12.99
C THR A 122 14.82 1.54 -13.34
N SER A 123 14.55 0.24 -13.41
CA SER A 123 15.58 -0.76 -13.78
C SER A 123 16.10 -0.57 -15.20
N TRP A 124 15.24 -0.22 -16.16
CA TRP A 124 15.66 0.10 -17.52
C TRP A 124 16.55 1.37 -17.55
N GLY A 125 16.19 2.39 -16.76
CA GLY A 125 17.00 3.59 -16.61
C GLY A 125 18.38 3.28 -16.02
N LEU A 126 18.46 2.49 -14.95
CA LEU A 126 19.73 2.06 -14.35
C LEU A 126 20.59 1.25 -15.32
N PHE A 127 19.99 0.36 -16.11
CA PHE A 127 20.70 -0.35 -17.18
C PHE A 127 21.27 0.62 -18.23
N ARG A 128 20.50 1.64 -18.63
CA ARG A 128 20.98 2.63 -19.61
C ARG A 128 22.12 3.50 -19.07
N PHE A 129 22.16 3.74 -17.77
CA PHE A 129 23.27 4.43 -17.10
C PHE A 129 24.51 3.54 -16.89
N GLY A 130 24.43 2.25 -17.20
CA GLY A 130 25.52 1.29 -16.97
C GLY A 130 25.65 0.85 -15.52
N ASP A 131 24.70 1.22 -14.65
CA ASP A 131 24.67 0.83 -13.24
C ASP A 131 24.17 -0.61 -13.04
N LEU A 132 23.52 -1.20 -14.06
CA LEU A 132 23.14 -2.60 -14.12
C LEU A 132 23.77 -3.29 -15.33
N GLN A 133 24.30 -4.50 -15.15
CA GLN A 133 24.98 -5.26 -16.20
C GLN A 133 24.03 -5.92 -17.19
N ALA A 134 22.83 -6.31 -16.74
CA ALA A 134 21.78 -6.89 -17.56
C ALA A 134 20.40 -6.38 -17.12
N TRP A 135 19.41 -6.45 -18.01
CA TRP A 135 18.04 -6.04 -17.71
C TRP A 135 17.04 -7.08 -18.18
N THR A 136 16.14 -7.45 -17.29
CA THR A 136 15.02 -8.34 -17.58
C THR A 136 13.71 -7.68 -17.17
N PHE A 137 12.71 -7.74 -18.04
CA PHE A 137 11.39 -7.22 -17.71
C PHE A 137 10.74 -8.09 -16.62
N GLN A 138 10.26 -7.46 -15.56
CA GLN A 138 9.55 -8.15 -14.48
C GLN A 138 8.03 -8.10 -14.71
N TYR A 139 7.39 -9.24 -14.44
CA TYR A 139 5.93 -9.43 -14.52
C TYR A 139 5.29 -9.77 -13.17
N GLY A 140 6.09 -9.75 -12.08
CA GLY A 140 5.62 -10.10 -10.75
C GLY A 140 4.56 -9.11 -10.25
N LEU A 141 3.32 -9.56 -10.14
CA LEU A 141 2.24 -8.80 -9.53
C LEU A 141 1.97 -9.31 -8.12
N ASP A 142 1.78 -8.38 -7.19
CA ASP A 142 1.38 -8.68 -5.82
C ASP A 142 -0.11 -9.06 -5.79
N LEU A 143 -0.40 -10.32 -6.15
CA LEU A 143 -1.74 -10.89 -6.13
C LEU A 143 -2.41 -10.81 -4.75
N PRO A 144 -1.71 -11.05 -3.61
CA PRO A 144 -2.28 -10.80 -2.28
C PRO A 144 -2.81 -9.38 -2.09
N LEU A 145 -2.07 -8.36 -2.53
CA LEU A 145 -2.51 -6.97 -2.40
C LEU A 145 -3.75 -6.66 -3.26
N ILE A 146 -3.78 -7.17 -4.50
CA ILE A 146 -4.94 -7.07 -5.39
C ILE A 146 -6.15 -7.76 -4.76
N ALA A 147 -5.97 -8.98 -4.25
CA ALA A 147 -7.02 -9.75 -3.61
C ALA A 147 -7.57 -9.02 -2.37
N ALA A 148 -6.72 -8.44 -1.54
CA ALA A 148 -7.14 -7.61 -0.40
C ALA A 148 -7.99 -6.41 -0.85
N GLY A 149 -7.58 -5.72 -1.92
CA GLY A 149 -8.36 -4.63 -2.51
C GLY A 149 -9.73 -5.09 -3.03
N LEU A 150 -9.79 -6.22 -3.72
CA LEU A 150 -11.04 -6.83 -4.20
C LEU A 150 -11.98 -7.21 -3.05
N VAL A 151 -11.44 -7.78 -1.96
CA VAL A 151 -12.22 -8.11 -0.75
C VAL A 151 -12.83 -6.86 -0.13
N ILE A 152 -12.08 -5.76 -0.01
CA ILE A 152 -12.60 -4.49 0.53
C ILE A 152 -13.70 -3.94 -0.38
N LEU A 153 -13.54 -4.04 -1.70
CA LEU A 153 -14.55 -3.61 -2.66
C LEU A 153 -15.83 -4.46 -2.58
N ALA A 154 -15.69 -5.79 -2.44
CA ALA A 154 -16.80 -6.70 -2.24
C ALA A 154 -17.54 -6.39 -0.93
N LEU A 155 -16.80 -6.17 0.16
CA LEU A 155 -17.37 -5.80 1.46
C LEU A 155 -18.15 -4.48 1.38
N ARG A 156 -17.62 -3.48 0.66
CA ARG A 156 -18.32 -2.22 0.38
C ARG A 156 -19.65 -2.46 -0.36
N LEU A 157 -19.67 -3.35 -1.34
CA LEU A 157 -20.89 -3.67 -2.10
C LEU A 157 -21.94 -4.37 -1.23
N VAL A 158 -21.52 -5.32 -0.41
CA VAL A 158 -22.39 -6.02 0.55
C VAL A 158 -22.99 -5.03 1.54
N MET A 159 -22.16 -4.16 2.15
CA MET A 159 -22.66 -3.13 3.06
C MET A 159 -23.62 -2.15 2.38
N SER A 160 -23.31 -1.72 1.16
CA SER A 160 -24.21 -0.83 0.41
C SER A 160 -25.57 -1.49 0.12
N ARG A 161 -25.60 -2.79 -0.17
CA ARG A 161 -26.87 -3.53 -0.34
C ARG A 161 -27.62 -3.69 0.97
N ALA A 162 -26.91 -4.01 2.06
CA ALA A 162 -27.52 -4.13 3.39
C ALA A 162 -28.19 -2.83 3.84
N ILE A 163 -27.56 -1.68 3.60
CA ILE A 163 -28.15 -0.35 3.89
C ILE A 163 -29.45 -0.14 3.11
N LYS A 164 -29.45 -0.44 1.81
CA LYS A 164 -30.65 -0.29 0.97
C LYS A 164 -31.79 -1.18 1.45
N LEU A 165 -31.50 -2.46 1.72
CA LEU A 165 -32.47 -3.41 2.27
C LEU A 165 -33.05 -2.96 3.62
N HIS A 166 -32.22 -2.40 4.50
CA HIS A 166 -32.68 -1.89 5.80
C HIS A 166 -33.60 -0.66 5.65
N LEU A 167 -33.24 0.26 4.76
CA LEU A 167 -34.09 1.42 4.44
C LEU A 167 -35.41 0.96 3.83
N ASP A 168 -35.39 0.07 2.84
CA ASP A 168 -36.61 -0.43 2.18
C ASP A 168 -37.54 -1.13 3.18
N ALA A 169 -37.00 -1.93 4.11
CA ALA A 169 -37.77 -2.58 5.17
C ALA A 169 -38.37 -1.59 6.18
N GLN A 170 -37.75 -0.43 6.40
CA GLN A 170 -38.28 0.63 7.27
C GLN A 170 -39.43 1.42 6.63
N TYR A 171 -39.51 1.48 5.29
CA TYR A 171 -40.55 2.24 4.57
C TYR A 171 -41.68 1.37 4.02
N THR A 172 -41.62 0.05 4.18
CA THR A 172 -42.67 -0.90 3.76
C THR A 172 -43.55 -1.41 4.91
N VAL A 173 -43.36 -0.89 6.13
CA VAL A 173 -44.22 -1.15 7.30
C VAL A 173 -45.04 0.09 7.64
#